data_AF-A0A8C1YQE5-F1
#
_entry.id   AF-A0A8C1YQE5-F1
#
_cell.length_a   1.000
_cell.length_b   1.000
_cell.length_c   1.000
_cell.angle_alpha   90.00
_cell.angle_beta   90.00
_cell.angle_gamma   90.00
#
_symmetry.space_group_name_H-M   'P 1'
#
loop_
_entity.id
_entity.type
_entity.pdbx_description
1 polymer ?
#
loop_
_entity_poly.entity_id
_entity_poly.type
_entity_poly.pdbx_seq_one_letter_code
_entity_poly.pdbx_strand_id
1 'polypeptide(L)'
;EDARNKDTFHLAFRDIRYKSNLPLTEINKILKNLESKKLIKAVKSVPDRSVTGGAWYSDQDFESEFVEVLNQQCFKFLQSKAEAARDSKQSPMVQRNSSFATSHEVWKYICELGISKVDLSMEDIETILNTLIFDGKVEMTIIAAKEGTVGSVDGQMKLYRGVNPIIQPTGLVKTPCGLCPVFDDCHEGWLDF
;
A
#
# COMPACT_ATOMS: atom_id res chain seq x y z
N GLU A 1 9.15 17.09 14.60
CA GLU A 1 10.02 18.18 15.08
C GLU A 1 10.94 18.57 13.92
N ASP A 2 11.11 19.81 13.49
CA ASP A 2 10.58 21.08 13.94
C ASP A 2 10.83 22.12 12.82
N ALA A 3 10.06 23.21 12.86
CA ALA A 3 10.34 24.49 12.21
C ALA A 3 10.62 24.51 10.69
N ARG A 4 9.58 24.88 9.92
CA ARG A 4 9.69 25.58 8.62
C ARG A 4 10.53 26.86 8.79
N ASN A 5 11.85 26.76 8.69
CA ASN A 5 12.70 27.92 8.53
C ASN A 5 12.49 28.46 7.10
N LYS A 6 11.72 29.56 6.98
CA LYS A 6 11.25 30.14 5.72
C LYS A 6 12.35 30.65 4.77
N ASP A 7 13.62 30.60 5.18
CA ASP A 7 14.76 31.16 4.44
C ASP A 7 15.71 30.09 3.88
N THR A 8 15.25 28.84 3.73
CA THR A 8 16.08 27.76 3.19
C THR A 8 15.91 27.67 1.66
N PHE A 9 16.92 28.14 0.92
CA PHE A 9 16.95 28.05 -0.54
C PHE A 9 17.62 26.74 -0.98
N HIS A 10 16.96 26.01 -1.88
CA HIS A 10 17.50 24.80 -2.50
C HIS A 10 17.98 25.11 -3.92
N LEU A 11 19.20 24.68 -4.26
CA LEU A 11 19.77 24.79 -5.60
C LEU A 11 20.19 23.40 -6.10
N ALA A 12 19.76 23.00 -7.29
CA ALA A 12 20.17 21.74 -7.87
C ALA A 12 21.61 21.81 -8.42
N PHE A 13 22.37 20.71 -8.29
CA PHE A 13 23.73 20.62 -8.83
C PHE A 13 23.78 20.91 -10.34
N ARG A 14 22.73 20.51 -11.08
CA ARG A 14 22.57 20.80 -12.50
C ARG A 14 22.52 22.30 -12.78
N ASP A 15 21.79 23.06 -11.95
CA ASP A 15 21.61 24.50 -12.13
C ASP A 15 22.90 25.26 -11.81
N ILE A 16 23.65 24.79 -10.79
CA ILE A 16 24.98 25.32 -10.47
C ILE A 16 25.90 25.15 -11.67
N ARG A 17 25.95 23.96 -12.27
CA ARG A 17 26.78 23.70 -13.45
C ARG A 17 26.38 24.57 -14.65
N TYR A 18 25.08 24.67 -14.93
CA TYR A 18 24.58 25.42 -16.08
C TYR A 18 24.82 26.93 -15.94
N LYS A 19 24.65 27.49 -14.74
CA LYS A 19 24.81 28.93 -14.51
C LYS A 19 26.26 29.37 -14.27
N SER A 20 27.09 28.52 -13.66
CA SER A 20 28.49 28.88 -13.37
C SER A 20 29.41 28.68 -14.57
N ASN A 21 29.06 27.80 -15.52
CA ASN A 21 29.90 27.43 -16.66
C ASN A 21 31.33 26.98 -16.25
N LEU A 22 31.48 26.45 -15.03
CA LEU A 22 32.75 25.97 -14.49
C LEU A 22 32.96 24.46 -14.78
N PRO A 23 34.21 24.00 -14.89
CA PRO A 23 34.54 22.58 -14.95
C PRO A 23 34.03 21.81 -13.73
N LEU A 24 33.56 20.59 -13.94
CA LEU A 24 32.95 19.73 -12.91
C LEU A 24 33.89 19.49 -11.70
N THR A 25 35.19 19.41 -11.97
CA THR A 25 36.24 19.21 -10.96
C THR A 25 36.40 20.42 -10.04
N GLU A 26 36.25 21.64 -10.55
CA GLU A 26 36.30 22.87 -9.75
C GLU A 26 35.05 23.03 -8.90
N ILE A 27 33.87 22.79 -9.50
CA ILE A 27 32.59 22.82 -8.78
C ILE A 27 32.62 21.86 -7.58
N ASN A 28 33.12 20.63 -7.76
CA ASN A 28 33.23 19.65 -6.67
C ASN A 28 34.20 20.08 -5.57
N LYS A 29 35.31 20.74 -5.90
CA LYS A 29 36.24 21.28 -4.89
C LYS A 29 35.60 22.41 -4.09
N ILE A 30 34.87 23.30 -4.75
CA ILE A 30 34.17 24.43 -4.13
C ILE A 30 33.07 23.93 -3.21
N LEU A 31 32.24 22.99 -3.67
CA LEU A 31 31.16 22.41 -2.86
C LEU A 31 31.69 21.70 -1.62
N LYS A 32 32.75 20.89 -1.74
CA LYS A 32 33.40 20.26 -0.57
C LYS A 32 33.96 21.30 0.41
N ASN A 33 34.52 22.41 -0.09
CA ASN A 33 35.00 23.49 0.77
C ASN A 33 33.84 24.18 1.52
N LEU A 34 32.74 24.48 0.83
CA LEU A 34 31.55 25.11 1.42
C LEU A 34 30.85 24.18 2.43
N GLU A 35 30.84 22.87 2.17
CA GLU A 35 30.33 21.85 3.08
C GLU A 35 31.21 21.72 4.33
N SER A 36 32.54 21.73 4.17
CA SER A 36 33.48 21.73 5.30
C SER A 36 33.34 22.95 6.22
N LYS A 37 32.93 24.09 5.64
CA LYS A 37 32.61 25.34 6.36
C LYS A 37 31.19 25.35 6.94
N LYS A 38 30.41 24.27 6.77
CA LYS A 38 29.01 24.15 7.21
C LYS A 38 28.08 25.23 6.65
N LEU A 39 28.44 25.83 5.53
CA LEU A 39 27.62 26.85 4.85
C LEU A 39 26.54 26.23 3.96
N ILE A 40 26.79 25.01 3.47
CA ILE A 40 25.85 24.22 2.69
C ILE A 40 25.81 22.80 3.24
N LYS A 41 24.68 22.12 3.02
CA LYS A 41 24.52 20.70 3.32
C LYS A 41 24.06 20.01 2.03
N ALA A 42 24.77 18.98 1.60
CA ALA A 42 24.30 18.15 0.51
C ALA A 42 23.06 17.38 0.98
N VAL A 43 21.94 17.59 0.30
CA VAL A 43 20.70 16.85 0.51
C VAL A 43 20.44 16.07 -0.78
N LYS A 44 20.36 14.74 -0.66
CA LYS A 44 19.89 13.91 -1.77
C LYS A 44 18.41 14.25 -1.96
N SER A 45 17.99 14.63 -3.17
CA SER A 45 16.56 14.83 -3.41
C SER A 45 15.87 13.50 -3.19
N VAL A 46 15.01 13.41 -2.19
CA VAL A 46 14.02 12.34 -2.12
C VAL A 46 13.12 12.53 -3.35
N PRO A 47 13.07 11.59 -4.30
CA PRO A 47 12.18 11.75 -5.44
C PRO A 47 10.75 11.81 -4.89
N ASP A 48 9.90 12.61 -5.54
CA ASP A 48 8.50 12.73 -5.17
C ASP A 48 7.83 11.34 -5.15
N ARG A 49 6.83 11.10 -4.28
CA ARG A 49 6.17 9.78 -4.16
C ARG A 49 5.59 9.30 -5.50
N SER A 50 5.20 10.27 -6.35
CA SER A 50 4.74 10.05 -7.72
C SER A 50 5.84 9.54 -8.67
N VAL A 51 7.11 9.79 -8.35
CA VAL A 51 8.30 9.44 -9.15
C VAL A 51 9.02 8.20 -8.58
N THR A 52 8.95 7.92 -7.27
CA THR A 52 9.49 6.68 -6.67
C THR A 52 8.55 5.49 -6.68
N GLY A 53 7.27 5.67 -7.05
CA GLY A 53 6.28 4.58 -7.06
C GLY A 53 5.61 4.30 -5.71
N GLY A 54 5.82 5.16 -4.70
CA GLY A 54 5.21 5.02 -3.38
C GLY A 54 5.91 4.03 -2.46
N ALA A 55 5.22 3.57 -1.40
CA ALA A 55 5.79 2.70 -0.36
C ALA A 55 6.10 1.26 -0.81
N TRP A 56 5.85 0.93 -2.09
CA TRP A 56 5.94 -0.42 -2.65
C TRP A 56 7.24 -0.70 -3.41
N TYR A 57 8.09 0.32 -3.58
CA TYR A 57 9.31 0.22 -4.36
C TYR A 57 10.54 0.49 -3.50
N SER A 58 11.57 -0.32 -3.71
CA SER A 58 12.87 -0.20 -3.05
C SER A 58 13.94 -0.35 -4.11
N ASP A 59 14.86 0.62 -4.19
CA ASP A 59 15.93 0.67 -5.19
C ASP A 59 15.45 0.49 -6.66
N GLN A 60 14.25 0.98 -6.99
CA GLN A 60 13.57 0.88 -8.29
C GLN A 60 12.95 -0.49 -8.63
N ASP A 61 13.05 -1.47 -7.74
CA ASP A 61 12.35 -2.74 -7.83
C ASP A 61 11.06 -2.71 -7.02
N PHE A 62 10.02 -3.38 -7.55
CA PHE A 62 8.75 -3.56 -6.84
C PHE A 62 8.90 -4.68 -5.80
N GLU A 63 8.62 -4.37 -4.53
CA GLU A 63 8.69 -5.34 -3.45
C GLU A 63 7.40 -6.17 -3.36
N SER A 64 7.20 -7.09 -4.30
CA SER A 64 5.99 -7.94 -4.34
C SER A 64 5.80 -8.77 -3.07
N GLU A 65 6.88 -9.34 -2.53
CA GLU A 65 6.85 -10.13 -1.30
C GLU A 65 6.34 -9.31 -0.11
N PHE A 66 6.74 -8.05 -0.02
CA PHE A 66 6.29 -7.15 1.04
C PHE A 66 4.80 -6.83 0.92
N VAL A 67 4.34 -6.52 -0.29
CA VAL A 67 2.91 -6.26 -0.58
C VAL A 67 2.06 -7.49 -0.27
N GLU A 68 2.53 -8.69 -0.63
CA GLU A 68 1.85 -9.96 -0.32
C GLU A 68 1.74 -10.19 1.19
N VAL A 69 2.80 -9.96 1.96
CA VAL A 69 2.78 -10.08 3.42
C VAL A 69 1.77 -9.11 4.03
N LEU A 70 1.76 -7.85 3.58
CA LEU A 70 0.80 -6.85 4.06
C LEU A 70 -0.64 -7.22 3.71
N ASN A 71 -0.89 -7.68 2.48
CA ASN A 71 -2.19 -8.17 2.05
C ASN A 71 -2.70 -9.28 2.99
N GLN A 72 -1.84 -10.27 3.28
CA GLN A 72 -2.17 -11.36 4.20
C GLN A 72 -2.45 -10.86 5.63
N GLN A 73 -1.65 -9.94 6.16
CA GLN A 73 -1.87 -9.42 7.52
C GLN A 73 -3.13 -8.56 7.63
N CYS A 74 -3.41 -7.71 6.64
CA CYS A 74 -4.65 -6.93 6.58
C CYS A 74 -5.87 -7.84 6.57
N PHE A 75 -5.85 -8.90 5.73
CA PHE A 75 -6.94 -9.86 5.67
C PHE A 75 -7.11 -10.61 6.99
N LYS A 76 -6.01 -11.10 7.58
CA LYS A 76 -6.03 -11.84 8.85
C LYS A 76 -6.62 -11.01 9.99
N PHE A 77 -6.29 -9.72 10.06
CA PHE A 77 -6.87 -8.80 11.05
C PHE A 77 -8.39 -8.69 10.89
N LEU A 78 -8.86 -8.44 9.66
CA LEU A 78 -10.30 -8.31 9.38
C LEU A 78 -11.05 -9.62 9.62
N GLN A 79 -10.46 -10.76 9.28
CA GLN A 79 -11.02 -12.08 9.54
C GLN A 79 -11.15 -12.35 11.04
N SER A 80 -10.07 -12.13 11.79
CA SER A 80 -10.06 -12.29 13.25
C SER A 80 -11.12 -11.41 13.93
N LYS A 81 -11.25 -10.15 13.49
CA LYS A 81 -12.29 -9.25 14.00
C LYS A 81 -13.70 -9.76 13.68
N ALA A 82 -13.92 -10.29 12.48
CA ALA A 82 -15.20 -10.88 12.09
C ALA A 82 -15.52 -12.16 12.88
N GLU A 83 -14.53 -13.00 13.16
CA GLU A 83 -14.68 -14.22 13.97
C GLU A 83 -15.00 -13.88 15.44
N ALA A 84 -14.26 -12.94 16.04
CA ALA A 84 -14.54 -12.46 17.39
C ALA A 84 -15.96 -11.88 17.53
N ALA A 85 -16.44 -11.16 16.50
CA ALA A 85 -17.81 -10.69 16.45
C ALA A 85 -18.84 -11.84 16.39
N ARG A 86 -18.55 -12.89 15.62
CA ARG A 86 -19.39 -14.09 15.52
C ARG A 86 -19.50 -14.82 16.86
N ASP A 87 -18.40 -14.89 17.60
CA ASP A 87 -18.33 -15.58 18.89
C ASP A 87 -18.95 -14.80 20.05
N SER A 88 -19.17 -13.48 19.92
CA SER A 88 -19.69 -12.64 21.01
C SER A 88 -21.14 -12.96 21.42
N LYS A 89 -21.87 -13.80 20.65
CA LYS A 89 -23.28 -14.19 20.86
C LYS A 89 -24.23 -13.01 21.16
N GLN A 90 -23.90 -11.83 20.65
CA GLN A 90 -24.75 -10.63 20.77
C GLN A 90 -25.87 -10.62 19.72
N SER A 91 -26.73 -9.59 19.76
CA SER A 91 -27.78 -9.43 18.76
C SER A 91 -27.18 -9.30 17.34
N PRO A 92 -27.86 -9.78 16.29
CA PRO A 92 -27.31 -9.79 14.92
C PRO A 92 -26.86 -8.41 14.41
N MET A 93 -27.55 -7.34 14.82
CA MET A 93 -27.17 -5.97 14.45
C MET A 93 -25.86 -5.54 15.10
N VAL A 94 -25.68 -5.82 16.39
CA VAL A 94 -24.46 -5.45 17.12
C VAL A 94 -23.28 -6.29 16.64
N GLN A 95 -23.49 -7.59 16.43
CA GLN A 95 -22.51 -8.50 15.84
C GLN A 95 -22.06 -8.04 14.44
N ARG A 96 -23.00 -7.60 13.61
CA ARG A 96 -22.65 -7.05 12.29
C ARG A 96 -21.76 -5.82 12.43
N ASN A 97 -22.14 -4.87 13.29
CA ASN A 97 -21.40 -3.63 13.47
C ASN A 97 -20.00 -3.87 14.07
N SER A 98 -19.85 -4.81 15.00
CA SER A 98 -18.55 -5.14 15.60
C SER A 98 -17.58 -5.86 14.65
N SER A 99 -18.10 -6.47 13.58
CA SER A 99 -17.26 -7.10 12.55
C SER A 99 -16.58 -6.11 11.60
N PHE A 100 -16.96 -4.84 11.62
CA PHE A 100 -16.34 -3.80 10.79
C PHE A 100 -15.10 -3.21 11.47
N ALA A 101 -14.10 -2.87 10.67
CA ALA A 101 -12.93 -2.09 11.07
C ALA A 101 -12.80 -0.83 10.21
N THR A 102 -12.24 0.22 10.79
CA THR A 102 -11.94 1.45 10.04
C THR A 102 -10.59 1.33 9.32
N SER A 103 -10.38 2.10 8.24
CA SER A 103 -9.05 2.21 7.60
C SER A 103 -7.95 2.51 8.63
N HIS A 104 -8.25 3.38 9.61
CA HIS A 104 -7.30 3.80 10.64
C HIS A 104 -6.95 2.68 11.62
N GLU A 105 -7.93 1.87 12.05
CA GLU A 105 -7.67 0.71 12.91
C GLU A 105 -6.77 -0.31 12.23
N VAL A 106 -7.01 -0.61 10.95
CA VAL A 106 -6.18 -1.55 10.18
C VAL A 106 -4.77 -0.99 10.05
N TRP A 107 -4.63 0.28 9.67
CA TRP A 107 -3.32 0.94 9.57
C TRP A 107 -2.55 0.89 10.89
N LYS A 108 -3.20 1.23 12.00
CA LYS A 108 -2.59 1.20 13.33
C LYS A 108 -2.08 -0.19 13.69
N TYR A 109 -2.88 -1.23 13.46
CA TYR A 109 -2.49 -2.61 13.70
C TYR A 109 -1.24 -3.01 12.89
N ILE A 110 -1.21 -2.66 11.60
CA ILE A 110 -0.07 -2.97 10.73
C ILE A 110 1.21 -2.23 11.18
N CYS A 111 1.09 -0.96 11.57
CA CYS A 111 2.23 -0.20 12.12
C CYS A 111 2.74 -0.80 13.44
N GLU A 112 1.85 -1.25 14.33
CA GLU A 112 2.22 -1.87 15.61
C GLU A 112 2.91 -3.23 15.45
N LEU A 113 2.62 -3.98 14.38
CA LEU A 113 3.32 -5.23 14.08
C LEU A 113 4.79 -5.02 13.69
N GLY A 114 5.19 -3.81 13.30
CA GLY A 114 6.59 -3.49 12.99
C GLY A 114 7.17 -4.28 11.80
N ILE A 115 6.32 -4.70 10.85
CA ILE A 115 6.72 -5.50 9.68
C ILE A 115 7.57 -4.68 8.71
N SER A 116 7.27 -3.38 8.60
CA SER A 116 7.90 -2.47 7.67
C SER A 116 8.98 -1.63 8.36
N LYS A 117 10.11 -1.42 7.67
CA LYS A 117 11.08 -0.36 8.01
C LYS A 117 10.69 0.99 7.39
N VAL A 118 9.79 0.97 6.41
CA VAL A 118 9.29 2.14 5.68
C VAL A 118 8.04 2.66 6.38
N ASP A 119 7.93 3.98 6.49
CA ASP A 119 6.74 4.66 7.02
C ASP A 119 5.54 4.44 6.09
N LEU A 120 4.61 3.60 6.52
CA LEU A 120 3.35 3.35 5.81
C LEU A 120 2.35 4.44 6.15
N SER A 121 1.73 5.06 5.15
CA SER A 121 0.62 6.00 5.34
C SER A 121 -0.73 5.28 5.34
N MET A 122 -1.77 5.97 5.83
CA MET A 122 -3.14 5.44 5.81
C MET A 122 -3.61 5.19 4.36
N GLU A 123 -3.23 6.05 3.42
CA GLU A 123 -3.55 5.89 1.99
C GLU A 123 -2.95 4.62 1.39
N ASP A 124 -1.71 4.29 1.76
CA ASP A 124 -1.05 3.06 1.30
C ASP A 124 -1.86 1.83 1.75
N ILE A 125 -2.31 1.79 3.00
CA ILE A 125 -3.14 0.70 3.51
C ILE A 125 -4.49 0.65 2.81
N GLU A 126 -5.10 1.79 2.46
CA GLU A 126 -6.34 1.78 1.67
C GLU A 126 -6.13 1.16 0.29
N THR A 127 -4.98 1.36 -0.35
CA THR A 127 -4.68 0.68 -1.63
C THR A 127 -4.59 -0.84 -1.45
N ILE A 128 -3.97 -1.33 -0.36
CA ILE A 128 -3.93 -2.76 -0.04
C ILE A 128 -5.33 -3.30 0.26
N LEU A 129 -6.14 -2.57 1.03
CA LEU A 129 -7.53 -2.96 1.30
C LEU A 129 -8.35 -3.04 0.01
N ASN A 130 -8.12 -2.17 -0.97
CA ASN A 130 -8.75 -2.28 -2.28
C ASN A 130 -8.36 -3.57 -3.01
N THR A 131 -7.11 -4.03 -2.93
CA THR A 131 -6.72 -5.33 -3.50
C THR A 131 -7.52 -6.49 -2.90
N LEU A 132 -7.78 -6.45 -1.59
CA LEU A 132 -8.60 -7.45 -0.91
C LEU A 132 -10.08 -7.42 -1.31
N ILE A 133 -10.59 -6.25 -1.70
CA ILE A 133 -11.93 -6.10 -2.29
C ILE A 133 -11.96 -6.75 -3.67
N PHE A 134 -10.94 -6.51 -4.51
CA PHE A 134 -10.84 -7.12 -5.83
C PHE A 134 -10.67 -8.65 -5.78
N ASP A 135 -10.00 -9.16 -4.75
CA ASP A 135 -9.94 -10.61 -4.44
C ASP A 135 -11.29 -11.21 -4.00
N GLY A 136 -12.30 -10.37 -3.71
CA GLY A 136 -13.60 -10.80 -3.18
C GLY A 136 -13.55 -11.28 -1.72
N LYS A 137 -12.49 -10.93 -0.98
CA LYS A 137 -12.28 -11.35 0.42
C LYS A 137 -12.78 -10.33 1.44
N VAL A 138 -12.95 -9.07 1.04
CA VAL A 138 -13.33 -7.96 1.92
C VAL A 138 -14.44 -7.13 1.29
N GLU A 139 -15.39 -6.68 2.09
CA GLU A 139 -16.40 -5.69 1.71
C GLU A 139 -16.08 -4.32 2.32
N MET A 140 -16.39 -3.24 1.60
CA MET A 140 -16.30 -1.86 2.07
C MET A 140 -17.69 -1.22 2.18
N THR A 141 -17.93 -0.46 3.23
CA THR A 141 -19.11 0.40 3.39
C THR A 141 -18.66 1.80 3.79
N ILE A 142 -19.30 2.82 3.22
CA ILE A 142 -19.04 4.22 3.56
C ILE A 142 -20.16 4.72 4.45
N ILE A 143 -19.82 5.31 5.59
CA ILE A 143 -20.77 5.94 6.51
C ILE A 143 -20.48 7.43 6.63
N ALA A 144 -21.52 8.22 6.92
CA ALA A 144 -21.33 9.61 7.30
C ALA A 144 -20.68 9.67 8.69
N ALA A 145 -19.59 10.41 8.81
CA ALA A 145 -18.89 10.64 10.06
C ALA A 145 -18.92 12.13 10.41
N LYS A 146 -18.95 12.43 11.70
CA LYS A 146 -18.79 13.82 12.15
C LYS A 146 -17.41 14.31 11.73
N GLU A 147 -17.37 15.53 11.21
CA GLU A 147 -16.15 16.21 10.82
C GLU A 147 -15.17 16.22 12.02
N GLY A 148 -13.94 15.77 11.80
CA GLY A 148 -12.91 15.61 12.85
C GLY A 148 -12.79 14.22 13.49
N THR A 149 -13.59 13.22 13.07
CA THR A 149 -13.36 11.82 13.49
C THR A 149 -12.10 11.27 12.80
N VAL A 150 -11.20 10.62 13.55
CA VAL A 150 -9.94 10.07 12.99
C VAL A 150 -10.25 9.05 11.89
N GLY A 151 -9.70 9.28 10.69
CA GLY A 151 -9.95 8.47 9.50
C GLY A 151 -11.20 8.84 8.70
N SER A 152 -11.82 9.99 9.00
CA SER A 152 -12.84 10.62 8.16
C SER A 152 -12.19 11.48 7.08
N VAL A 153 -12.62 11.32 5.83
CA VAL A 153 -12.25 12.16 4.68
C VAL A 153 -13.53 12.82 4.18
N ASP A 154 -13.56 14.16 4.13
CA ASP A 154 -14.73 14.95 3.69
C ASP A 154 -16.06 14.60 4.39
N GLY A 155 -15.98 14.25 5.69
CA GLY A 155 -17.17 13.86 6.47
C GLY A 155 -17.66 12.43 6.20
N GLN A 156 -16.87 11.61 5.51
CA GLN A 156 -17.14 10.21 5.22
C GLN A 156 -16.09 9.30 5.85
N MET A 157 -16.51 8.15 6.36
CA MET A 157 -15.63 7.14 6.92
C MET A 157 -15.82 5.80 6.22
N LYS A 158 -14.70 5.19 5.83
CA LYS A 158 -14.67 3.85 5.22
C LYS A 158 -14.56 2.78 6.30
N LEU A 159 -15.45 1.80 6.21
CA LEU A 159 -15.47 0.61 7.05
C LEU A 159 -15.23 -0.63 6.18
N TYR A 160 -14.44 -1.56 6.69
CA TYR A 160 -14.04 -2.79 6.01
C TYR A 160 -14.40 -4.00 6.86
N ARG A 161 -14.78 -5.08 6.20
CA ARG A 161 -15.16 -6.34 6.85
C ARG A 161 -14.69 -7.53 6.02
N GLY A 162 -14.07 -8.51 6.67
CA GLY A 162 -13.75 -9.79 6.04
C GLY A 162 -15.01 -10.59 5.71
N VAL A 163 -15.08 -11.13 4.49
CA VAL A 163 -16.19 -11.94 4.01
C VAL A 163 -15.72 -13.29 3.48
N ASN A 164 -16.62 -14.26 3.53
CA ASN A 164 -16.38 -15.57 2.93
C ASN A 164 -16.87 -15.56 1.49
N PRO A 165 -16.25 -16.36 0.60
CA PRO A 165 -16.74 -16.56 -0.75
C PRO A 165 -18.21 -17.01 -0.73
N ILE A 166 -19.02 -16.43 -1.61
CA ILE A 166 -20.47 -16.72 -1.71
C ILE A 166 -20.68 -18.19 -2.12
N ILE A 167 -19.84 -18.68 -3.03
CA ILE A 167 -19.90 -20.04 -3.57
C ILE A 167 -18.51 -20.68 -3.57
N GLN A 168 -18.50 -22.00 -3.46
CA GLN A 168 -17.29 -22.80 -3.63
C GLN A 168 -16.87 -22.82 -5.12
N PRO A 169 -15.59 -23.08 -5.42
CA PRO A 169 -15.12 -23.26 -6.80
C PRO A 169 -15.95 -24.31 -7.54
N THR A 170 -16.36 -23.97 -8.76
CA THR A 170 -17.23 -24.81 -9.59
C THR A 170 -16.54 -26.11 -10.01
N GLY A 171 -17.32 -27.10 -10.46
CA GLY A 171 -16.75 -28.39 -10.91
C GLY A 171 -15.83 -28.27 -12.12
N LEU A 172 -16.02 -27.24 -12.96
CA LEU A 172 -15.25 -27.04 -14.18
C LEU A 172 -13.77 -26.79 -13.88
N VAL A 173 -13.45 -25.94 -12.91
CA VAL A 173 -12.07 -25.64 -12.51
C VAL A 173 -11.39 -26.81 -11.77
N LYS A 174 -12.15 -27.84 -11.36
CA LYS A 174 -11.63 -29.07 -10.74
C LYS A 174 -11.33 -30.16 -11.76
N THR A 175 -11.80 -29.98 -13.00
CA THR A 175 -11.63 -30.96 -14.07
C THR A 175 -10.48 -30.50 -14.96
N PRO A 176 -9.56 -31.39 -15.40
CA PRO A 176 -8.40 -30.99 -16.20
C PRO A 176 -8.78 -30.27 -17.51
N CYS A 177 -9.96 -30.56 -18.08
CA CYS A 177 -10.45 -29.89 -19.27
C CYS A 177 -10.79 -28.41 -19.05
N GLY A 178 -11.23 -28.01 -17.86
CA GLY A 178 -11.64 -26.63 -17.58
C GLY A 178 -10.48 -25.64 -17.45
N LEU A 179 -9.25 -26.14 -17.36
CA LEU A 179 -8.01 -25.35 -17.31
C LEU A 179 -7.05 -25.70 -18.47
N CYS A 180 -7.49 -26.52 -19.42
CA CYS A 180 -6.65 -26.99 -20.50
C CYS A 180 -6.41 -25.85 -21.52
N PRO A 181 -5.16 -25.41 -21.74
CA PRO A 181 -4.86 -24.33 -22.68
C PRO A 181 -5.05 -24.75 -24.15
N VAL A 182 -5.06 -26.06 -24.42
CA VAL A 182 -5.26 -26.65 -25.76
C VAL A 182 -6.61 -27.36 -25.85
N PHE A 183 -7.60 -26.91 -25.06
CA PHE A 183 -8.93 -27.48 -25.05
C PHE A 183 -9.56 -27.49 -26.45
N ASP A 184 -9.33 -26.43 -27.22
CA ASP A 184 -9.88 -26.25 -28.57
C ASP A 184 -9.29 -27.22 -29.60
N ASP A 185 -8.12 -27.81 -29.33
CA ASP A 185 -7.46 -28.79 -30.22
C ASP A 185 -7.82 -30.25 -29.84
N CYS A 186 -8.61 -30.45 -28.77
CA CYS A 186 -8.96 -31.78 -28.25
C CYS A 186 -10.14 -32.39 -29.01
N HIS A 187 -9.87 -33.40 -29.84
CA HIS A 187 -10.90 -34.15 -30.58
C HIS A 187 -10.64 -35.66 -30.51
N GLU A 188 -11.68 -36.48 -30.68
CA GLU A 188 -11.52 -37.93 -30.78
C GLU A 188 -10.64 -38.30 -31.99
N GLY A 189 -9.60 -39.12 -31.79
CA GLY A 189 -8.72 -39.65 -32.86
C GLY A 189 -7.35 -38.97 -33.05
N TRP A 190 -6.97 -38.01 -32.20
CA TRP A 190 -5.71 -37.25 -32.35
C TRP A 190 -4.39 -38.02 -32.06
N LEU A 191 -4.46 -39.26 -31.55
CA LEU A 191 -3.29 -40.12 -31.26
C LEU A 191 -3.14 -41.30 -32.22
N ASP A 192 -3.94 -41.37 -33.29
CA ASP A 192 -3.83 -42.42 -34.32
C ASP A 192 -2.94 -41.94 -35.49
N PHE A 193 -1.65 -41.70 -35.23
CA PHE A 193 -0.60 -41.58 -36.25
C PHE A 193 0.76 -42.09 -35.76
#